data_AF-A0A2M8F023-F1
#
_entry.id   AF-A0A2M8F023-F1
#
_cell.length_a   1.000
_cell.length_b   1.000
_cell.length_c   1.000
_cell.angle_alpha   90.00
_cell.angle_beta   90.00
_cell.angle_gamma   90.00
#
_symmetry.space_group_name_H-M   'P 1'
#
loop_
_entity.id
_entity.type
_entity.pdbx_description
1 polymer ?
#
loop_
_entity_poly.entity_id
_entity_poly.type
_entity_poly.pdbx_seq_one_letter_code
_entity_poly.pdbx_strand_id
1 'polypeptide(L)'
;MVEDIAARIEKERRLNARMAKGIQDNKDKANFFAQKGGKMRNVAKKMREKIEKMEEEKVDTRKEDKTIRPFTIEAQENIIDDILTITSYSIMQNHVEVHKSTKILMVRRNHLQIQGPNGIGKSTLIESIAKGTSEGSHIHEGIRVGYYRQDFSTLNFDETVYVSLTNALVESGSEVNEGNIRSTAAQLLITSDLIQSKIGDLSEGQKGLVSFARLVLLKPGLLILDEPTNQSHKLPTHTSHRQGIK
;
A
#
# COMPACT_ATOMS: atom_id res chain seq x y z
N MET A 1 -20.78 18.91 37.04
CA MET A 1 -20.85 17.91 35.93
C MET A 1 -20.03 18.32 34.71
N VAL A 2 -20.02 19.59 34.29
CA VAL A 2 -19.20 20.04 33.14
C VAL A 2 -17.72 20.25 33.53
N GLU A 3 -17.42 20.76 34.74
CA GLU A 3 -16.03 20.89 35.21
C GLU A 3 -15.31 19.54 35.39
N ASP A 4 -16.00 18.48 35.83
CA ASP A 4 -15.41 17.14 35.99
C ASP A 4 -15.05 16.50 34.64
N ILE A 5 -15.81 16.80 33.59
CA ILE A 5 -15.53 16.32 32.22
C ILE A 5 -14.30 17.06 31.66
N ALA A 6 -14.22 18.37 31.84
CA ALA A 6 -13.09 19.18 31.38
C ALA A 6 -11.78 18.78 32.08
N ALA A 7 -11.80 18.57 33.40
CA ALA A 7 -10.64 18.12 34.17
C ALA A 7 -10.18 16.71 33.76
N ARG A 8 -11.12 15.83 33.40
CA ARG A 8 -10.84 14.48 32.91
C ARG A 8 -10.22 14.49 31.50
N ILE A 9 -10.77 15.30 30.58
CA ILE A 9 -10.23 15.50 29.23
C ILE A 9 -8.81 16.08 29.26
N GLU A 10 -8.55 17.04 30.16
CA GLU A 10 -7.23 17.64 30.30
C GLU A 10 -6.20 16.66 30.89
N LYS A 11 -6.61 15.83 31.85
CA LYS A 11 -5.77 14.76 32.40
C LYS A 11 -5.43 13.70 31.34
N GLU A 12 -6.40 13.35 30.49
CA GLU A 12 -6.22 12.44 29.35
C GLU A 12 -5.31 13.02 28.26
N ARG A 13 -5.49 14.30 27.88
CA ARG A 13 -4.61 14.99 26.94
C ARG A 13 -3.16 15.01 27.41
N ARG A 14 -2.92 15.27 28.71
CA ARG A 14 -1.58 15.23 29.30
C ARG A 14 -0.97 13.83 29.30
N LEU A 15 -1.78 12.79 29.54
CA LEU A 15 -1.33 11.41 29.48
C LEU A 15 -0.94 11.01 28.04
N ASN A 16 -1.78 11.39 27.07
CA ASN A 16 -1.56 11.13 25.65
C ASN A 16 -0.35 11.89 25.09
N ALA A 17 -0.13 13.14 25.53
CA ALA A 17 1.05 13.92 25.18
C ALA A 17 2.34 13.32 25.75
N ARG A 18 2.32 12.83 27.00
CA ARG A 18 3.46 12.13 27.60
C ARG A 18 3.76 10.81 26.89
N MET A 19 2.73 10.03 26.57
CA MET A 19 2.89 8.80 25.80
C MET A 19 3.38 9.07 24.38
N ALA A 20 2.87 10.11 23.70
CA ALA A 20 3.33 10.51 22.37
C ALA A 20 4.82 10.87 22.37
N LYS A 21 5.28 11.64 23.37
CA LYS A 21 6.70 11.98 23.52
C LYS A 21 7.57 10.74 23.74
N GLY A 22 7.13 9.82 24.60
CA GLY A 22 7.85 8.56 24.82
C GLY A 22 7.88 7.63 23.60
N ILE A 23 6.83 7.63 22.78
CA ILE A 23 6.78 6.90 21.51
C ILE A 23 7.75 7.53 20.51
N GLN A 24 7.75 8.87 20.38
CA GLN A 24 8.67 9.58 19.49
C GLN A 24 10.13 9.32 19.88
N ASP A 25 10.47 9.47 21.16
CA ASP A 25 11.81 9.18 21.68
C ASP A 25 12.25 7.72 21.42
N ASN A 26 11.30 6.78 21.45
CA ASN A 26 11.56 5.38 21.13
C ASN A 26 11.67 5.13 19.62
N LYS A 27 10.91 5.84 18.77
CA LYS A 27 11.06 5.80 17.30
C LYS A 27 12.43 6.35 16.88
N ASP A 28 12.84 7.46 17.45
CA ASP A 28 14.15 8.08 17.18
C ASP A 28 15.29 7.13 17.58
N LYS A 29 15.17 6.46 18.74
CA LYS A 29 16.12 5.41 19.15
C LYS A 29 16.10 4.20 18.23
N ALA A 30 14.94 3.72 17.83
CA ALA A 30 14.83 2.59 16.91
C ALA A 30 15.46 2.90 15.54
N ASN A 31 15.27 4.12 15.04
CA ASN A 31 15.89 4.59 13.80
C ASN A 31 17.41 4.76 13.94
N PHE A 32 17.90 5.28 15.07
CA PHE A 32 19.34 5.32 15.39
C PHE A 32 19.97 3.92 15.45
N PHE A 33 19.29 2.94 16.05
CA PHE A 33 19.79 1.56 16.16
C PHE A 33 19.68 0.78 14.85
N ALA A 34 18.73 1.12 13.97
CA ALA A 34 18.59 0.51 12.65
C ALA A 34 19.74 0.88 11.70
N GLN A 35 20.34 2.07 11.86
CA GLN A 35 21.51 2.51 11.09
C GLN A 35 22.82 1.82 11.54
N LYS A 36 22.85 1.17 12.72
CA LYS A 36 24.00 0.37 13.17
C LYS A 36 23.83 -1.09 12.70
N GLY A 37 24.77 -1.56 11.88
CA GLY A 37 24.77 -2.94 11.37
C GLY A 37 24.89 -4.02 12.47
N GLY A 38 24.48 -5.25 12.15
CA GLY A 38 24.63 -6.42 13.03
C GLY A 38 23.49 -6.61 14.04
N LYS A 39 23.82 -7.01 15.28
CA LYS A 39 22.86 -7.36 16.35
C LYS A 39 21.86 -6.24 16.69
N MET A 40 22.21 -4.98 16.39
CA MET A 40 21.37 -3.81 16.65
C MET A 40 20.12 -3.73 15.76
N ARG A 41 20.13 -4.37 14.58
CA ARG A 41 18.95 -4.44 13.69
C ARG A 41 17.80 -5.27 14.29
N ASN A 42 18.15 -6.33 15.03
CA ASN A 42 17.17 -7.14 15.76
C ASN A 42 16.59 -6.41 16.97
N VAL A 43 17.38 -5.53 17.61
CA VAL A 43 16.92 -4.67 18.70
C VAL A 43 15.94 -3.62 18.17
N ALA A 44 16.24 -3.00 17.02
CA ALA A 44 15.33 -2.08 16.35
C ALA A 44 14.00 -2.75 15.97
N LYS A 45 14.02 -3.99 15.47
CA LYS A 45 12.81 -4.77 15.16
C LYS A 45 11.94 -4.98 16.41
N LYS A 46 12.52 -5.47 17.51
CA LYS A 46 11.79 -5.67 18.78
C LYS A 46 11.27 -4.35 19.39
N MET A 47 12.02 -3.26 19.22
CA MET A 47 11.56 -1.94 19.65
C MET A 47 10.35 -1.48 18.85
N ARG A 48 10.32 -1.69 17.53
CA ARG A 48 9.15 -1.35 16.69
C ARG A 48 7.92 -2.15 17.08
N GLU A 49 8.04 -3.47 17.27
CA GLU A 49 6.93 -4.33 17.74
C GLU A 49 6.38 -3.84 19.10
N LYS A 50 7.27 -3.42 20.02
CA LYS A 50 6.85 -2.88 21.32
C LYS A 50 6.21 -1.50 21.21
N ILE A 51 6.69 -0.65 20.29
CA ILE A 51 6.10 0.67 20.01
C ILE A 51 4.71 0.51 19.43
N GLU A 52 4.54 -0.39 18.47
CA GLU A 52 3.25 -0.71 17.86
C GLU A 52 2.26 -1.18 18.93
N LYS A 53 2.67 -2.10 19.80
CA LYS A 53 1.84 -2.54 20.92
C LYS A 53 1.51 -1.40 21.90
N MET A 54 2.44 -0.49 22.18
CA MET A 54 2.18 0.69 23.04
C MET A 54 1.32 1.76 22.36
N GLU A 55 1.38 1.88 21.03
CA GLU A 55 0.49 2.71 20.22
C GLU A 55 -0.93 2.12 20.20
N GLU A 56 -1.07 0.79 20.17
CA GLU A 56 -2.34 0.08 20.29
C GLU A 56 -2.94 0.16 21.71
N GLU A 57 -2.09 0.12 22.75
CA GLU A 57 -2.47 0.18 24.17
C GLU A 57 -2.75 1.61 24.67
N LYS A 58 -2.53 2.65 23.85
CA LYS A 58 -2.93 4.03 24.20
C LYS A 58 -4.43 4.04 24.51
N VAL A 59 -4.75 4.45 25.73
CA VAL A 59 -6.12 4.46 26.30
C VAL A 59 -7.08 5.16 25.36
N ASP A 60 -7.85 4.37 24.61
CA ASP A 60 -8.87 4.86 23.70
C ASP A 60 -10.22 4.83 24.43
N THR A 61 -10.68 6.00 24.88
CA THR A 61 -12.04 6.19 25.36
C THR A 61 -12.99 6.08 24.16
N ARG A 62 -13.49 4.84 23.95
CA ARG A 62 -14.46 4.46 22.91
C ARG A 62 -13.94 4.75 21.49
N LYS A 63 -13.19 3.78 20.95
CA LYS A 63 -13.26 3.52 19.51
C LYS A 63 -14.73 3.17 19.21
N GLU A 64 -15.50 4.11 18.69
CA GLU A 64 -16.36 3.69 17.59
C GLU A 64 -15.41 3.02 16.62
N ASP A 65 -15.64 1.75 16.29
CA ASP A 65 -14.87 1.03 15.27
C ASP A 65 -14.97 1.84 13.97
N LYS A 66 -14.04 2.80 13.79
CA LYS A 66 -13.96 3.62 12.60
C LYS A 66 -13.62 2.66 11.48
N THR A 67 -14.66 2.24 10.79
CA THR A 67 -14.58 1.39 9.63
C THR A 67 -14.17 2.27 8.47
N ILE A 68 -13.22 1.79 7.69
CA ILE A 68 -12.85 2.43 6.43
C ILE A 68 -14.14 2.55 5.61
N ARG A 69 -14.47 3.77 5.20
CA ARG A 69 -15.65 3.99 4.37
C ARG A 69 -15.42 3.26 3.04
N PRO A 70 -16.47 2.71 2.40
CA PRO A 70 -16.33 2.18 1.06
C PRO A 70 -15.65 3.21 0.15
N PHE A 71 -14.70 2.73 -0.64
CA PHE A 71 -13.96 3.53 -1.60
C PHE A 71 -13.90 2.78 -2.93
N THR A 72 -13.61 3.50 -4.00
CA THR A 72 -13.47 2.94 -5.34
C THR A 72 -12.19 3.47 -5.94
N ILE A 73 -11.41 2.58 -6.55
CA ILE A 73 -10.27 2.97 -7.38
C ILE A 73 -10.83 3.16 -8.78
N GLU A 74 -10.99 4.40 -9.19
CA GLU A 74 -11.48 4.73 -10.53
C GLU A 74 -10.43 4.35 -11.57
N ALA A 75 -10.90 3.94 -12.75
CA ALA A 75 -10.00 3.70 -13.88
C ALA A 75 -9.60 5.03 -14.53
N GLN A 76 -8.43 5.06 -15.16
CA GLN A 76 -8.02 6.20 -15.97
C GLN A 76 -9.05 6.56 -17.06
N GLU A 77 -9.17 7.85 -17.34
CA GLU A 77 -9.98 8.35 -18.45
C GLU A 77 -9.33 8.03 -19.81
N ASN A 78 -10.15 7.93 -20.86
CA ASN A 78 -9.72 7.68 -22.24
C ASN A 78 -8.82 6.43 -22.43
N ILE A 79 -9.03 5.40 -21.62
CA ILE A 79 -8.33 4.12 -21.75
C ILE A 79 -8.74 3.41 -23.05
N ILE A 80 -7.74 2.96 -23.82
CA ILE A 80 -7.93 2.07 -24.96
C ILE A 80 -8.39 0.68 -24.50
N ASP A 81 -8.98 -0.11 -25.40
CA ASP A 81 -9.51 -1.42 -25.03
C ASP A 81 -8.42 -2.44 -24.72
N ASP A 82 -7.30 -2.42 -25.46
CA ASP A 82 -6.17 -3.33 -25.28
C ASP A 82 -5.21 -2.79 -24.22
N ILE A 83 -5.04 -3.53 -23.12
CA ILE A 83 -4.28 -3.06 -21.95
C ILE A 83 -2.89 -3.69 -21.87
N LEU A 84 -2.85 -5.02 -21.95
CA LEU A 84 -1.64 -5.82 -21.76
C LEU A 84 -1.65 -7.00 -22.72
N THR A 85 -0.56 -7.15 -23.46
CA THR A 85 -0.30 -8.33 -24.29
C THR A 85 0.80 -9.16 -23.65
N ILE A 86 0.62 -10.47 -23.57
CA ILE A 86 1.63 -11.43 -23.12
C ILE A 86 1.80 -12.49 -24.22
N THR A 87 2.99 -12.55 -24.82
CA THR A 87 3.41 -13.50 -25.85
C THR A 87 4.36 -14.57 -25.31
N SER A 88 5.05 -14.28 -24.22
CA SER A 88 5.88 -15.26 -23.52
C SER A 88 6.10 -14.88 -22.06
N TYR A 89 6.48 -15.86 -21.25
CA TYR A 89 6.83 -15.66 -19.84
C TYR A 89 7.86 -16.70 -19.40
N SER A 90 8.63 -16.34 -18.38
CA SER A 90 9.59 -17.24 -17.74
C SER A 90 9.01 -17.83 -16.46
N ILE A 91 9.33 -19.10 -16.19
CA ILE A 91 9.06 -19.74 -14.90
C ILE A 91 10.34 -20.36 -14.35
N MET A 92 10.40 -20.50 -13.02
CA MET A 92 11.45 -21.25 -12.34
C MET A 92 11.03 -22.72 -12.20
N GLN A 93 11.78 -23.62 -12.83
CA GLN A 93 11.57 -25.07 -12.72
C GLN A 93 12.90 -25.75 -12.38
N ASN A 94 12.97 -26.44 -11.25
CA ASN A 94 14.20 -27.08 -10.75
C ASN A 94 15.41 -26.12 -10.67
N HIS A 95 15.18 -24.88 -10.25
CA HIS A 95 16.19 -23.79 -10.22
C HIS A 95 16.73 -23.36 -11.58
N VAL A 96 16.12 -23.80 -12.68
CA VAL A 96 16.43 -23.36 -14.04
C VAL A 96 15.29 -22.49 -14.55
N GLU A 97 15.64 -21.40 -15.23
CA GLU A 97 14.67 -20.55 -15.91
C GLU A 97 14.19 -21.24 -17.19
N VAL A 98 12.89 -21.42 -17.32
CA VAL A 98 12.24 -22.04 -18.48
C VAL A 98 11.30 -21.02 -19.11
N HIS A 99 11.55 -20.70 -20.38
CA HIS A 99 10.68 -19.82 -21.17
C HIS A 99 9.50 -20.61 -21.75
N LYS A 100 8.31 -20.02 -21.65
CA LYS A 100 7.07 -20.53 -22.25
C LYS A 100 6.46 -19.47 -23.17
N SER A 101 6.00 -19.89 -24.34
CA SER A 101 5.21 -19.03 -25.23
C SER A 101 3.73 -19.09 -24.84
N THR A 102 3.04 -17.98 -25.04
CA THR A 102 1.59 -17.85 -24.82
C THR A 102 1.03 -16.78 -25.75
N LYS A 103 -0.30 -16.61 -25.77
CA LYS A 103 -0.93 -15.49 -26.48
C LYS A 103 -2.12 -15.02 -25.67
N ILE A 104 -1.87 -14.09 -24.78
CA ILE A 104 -2.87 -13.51 -23.88
C ILE A 104 -3.01 -12.04 -24.20
N LEU A 105 -4.24 -11.62 -24.42
CA LEU A 105 -4.62 -10.22 -24.56
C LEU A 105 -5.57 -9.87 -23.41
N MET A 106 -5.13 -8.98 -22.54
CA MET A 106 -5.95 -8.42 -21.48
C MET A 106 -6.57 -7.13 -22.00
N VAL A 107 -7.90 -7.10 -22.01
CA VAL A 107 -8.69 -5.93 -22.38
C VAL A 107 -9.36 -5.28 -21.16
N ARG A 108 -9.92 -4.10 -21.35
CA ARG A 108 -10.65 -3.37 -20.32
C ARG A 108 -11.72 -4.24 -19.65
N ARG A 109 -11.89 -4.06 -18.32
CA ARG A 109 -12.86 -4.77 -17.46
C ARG A 109 -12.63 -6.28 -17.33
N ASN A 110 -11.49 -6.80 -17.77
CA ASN A 110 -11.11 -8.19 -17.53
C ASN A 110 -10.15 -8.32 -16.35
N HIS A 111 -10.13 -9.53 -15.78
CA HIS A 111 -9.18 -9.92 -14.75
C HIS A 111 -8.32 -11.06 -15.25
N LEU A 112 -7.00 -10.87 -15.18
CA LEU A 112 -6.01 -11.91 -15.41
C LEU A 112 -5.53 -12.44 -14.06
N GLN A 113 -5.68 -13.74 -13.83
CA GLN A 113 -5.17 -14.39 -12.62
C GLN A 113 -3.97 -15.27 -12.97
N ILE A 114 -2.84 -15.03 -12.29
CA ILE A 114 -1.65 -15.88 -12.39
C ILE A 114 -1.73 -16.93 -11.29
N GLN A 115 -1.71 -18.21 -11.66
CA GLN A 115 -1.77 -19.33 -10.73
C GLN A 115 -0.56 -20.25 -10.92
N GLY A 116 -0.08 -20.85 -9.84
CA GLY A 116 1.06 -21.76 -9.87
C GLY A 116 1.64 -22.04 -8.48
N PRO A 117 2.48 -23.07 -8.34
CA PRO A 117 3.10 -23.44 -7.08
C PRO A 117 3.99 -22.32 -6.53
N ASN A 118 4.21 -22.31 -5.22
CA ASN A 118 5.10 -21.34 -4.60
C ASN A 118 6.53 -21.53 -5.10
N GLY A 119 7.23 -20.43 -5.36
CA GLY A 119 8.60 -20.46 -5.90
C GLY A 119 8.70 -20.63 -7.42
N ILE A 120 7.59 -20.74 -8.17
CA ILE A 120 7.62 -20.81 -9.65
C ILE A 120 7.97 -19.47 -10.33
N GLY A 121 8.06 -18.37 -9.57
CA GLY A 121 8.40 -17.03 -10.09
C GLY A 121 7.19 -16.13 -10.39
N LYS A 122 6.02 -16.34 -9.76
CA LYS A 122 4.82 -15.51 -9.94
C LYS A 122 5.08 -14.02 -9.68
N SER A 123 5.61 -13.67 -8.51
CA SER A 123 5.92 -12.29 -8.16
C SER A 123 6.97 -11.68 -9.09
N THR A 124 7.96 -12.48 -9.52
CA THR A 124 8.96 -12.07 -10.52
C THR A 124 8.32 -11.74 -11.87
N LEU A 125 7.38 -12.58 -12.32
CA LEU A 125 6.62 -12.33 -13.54
C LEU A 125 5.77 -11.05 -13.40
N ILE A 126 5.03 -10.90 -12.31
CA ILE A 126 4.20 -9.72 -12.05
C ILE A 126 5.05 -8.45 -12.00
N GLU A 127 6.20 -8.49 -11.31
CA GLU A 127 7.13 -7.38 -11.19
C GLU A 127 7.74 -7.00 -12.55
N SER A 128 8.13 -7.99 -13.36
CA SER A 128 8.69 -7.73 -14.69
C SER A 128 7.65 -7.15 -15.66
N ILE A 129 6.39 -7.57 -15.57
CA ILE A 129 5.28 -6.95 -16.30
C ILE A 129 5.09 -5.50 -15.85
N ALA A 130 5.00 -5.26 -14.53
CA ALA A 130 4.76 -3.94 -13.96
C ALA A 130 5.86 -2.92 -14.31
N LYS A 131 7.12 -3.38 -14.41
CA LYS A 131 8.29 -2.56 -14.78
C LYS A 131 8.52 -2.46 -16.29
N GLY A 132 7.78 -3.22 -17.11
CA GLY A 132 8.01 -3.28 -18.56
C GLY A 132 9.34 -3.91 -18.96
N THR A 133 9.94 -4.74 -18.10
CA THR A 133 11.24 -5.41 -18.35
C THR A 133 11.10 -6.82 -18.91
N SER A 134 9.87 -7.30 -19.08
CA SER A 134 9.59 -8.64 -19.60
C SER A 134 9.56 -8.61 -21.13
N GLU A 135 10.44 -9.39 -21.77
CA GLU A 135 10.54 -9.45 -23.24
C GLU A 135 9.25 -9.94 -23.92
N GLY A 136 8.47 -10.74 -23.19
CA GLY A 136 7.23 -11.35 -23.66
C GLY A 136 5.97 -10.63 -23.23
N SER A 137 6.06 -9.46 -22.59
CA SER A 137 4.87 -8.72 -22.19
C SER A 137 5.00 -7.23 -22.45
N HIS A 138 3.90 -6.66 -22.93
CA HIS A 138 3.84 -5.27 -23.31
C HIS A 138 2.55 -4.66 -22.77
N ILE A 139 2.71 -3.67 -21.89
CA ILE A 139 1.63 -2.77 -21.48
C ILE A 139 1.55 -1.69 -22.55
N HIS A 140 0.37 -1.49 -23.13
CA HIS A 140 0.19 -0.52 -24.20
C HIS A 140 0.45 0.91 -23.74
N GLU A 141 0.86 1.78 -24.67
CA GLU A 141 1.16 3.18 -24.37
C GLU A 141 -0.04 3.93 -23.79
N GLY A 142 0.22 4.85 -22.86
CA GLY A 142 -0.83 5.61 -22.17
C GLY A 142 -1.58 4.83 -21.08
N ILE A 143 -1.23 3.56 -20.83
CA ILE A 143 -1.76 2.81 -19.68
C ILE A 143 -0.96 3.15 -18.42
N ARG A 144 -1.61 3.82 -17.45
CA ARG A 144 -1.06 3.99 -16.11
C ARG A 144 -1.17 2.71 -15.31
N VAL A 145 -0.06 2.29 -14.71
CA VAL A 145 0.03 1.08 -13.91
C VAL A 145 -0.02 1.44 -12.42
N GLY A 146 -1.01 0.90 -11.71
CA GLY A 146 -1.06 0.91 -10.25
C GLY A 146 -0.60 -0.44 -9.73
N TYR A 147 0.44 -0.46 -8.90
CA TYR A 147 1.00 -1.71 -8.37
C TYR A 147 0.95 -1.75 -6.84
N TYR A 148 0.15 -2.66 -6.29
CA TYR A 148 0.12 -2.98 -4.88
C TYR A 148 1.02 -4.19 -4.58
N ARG A 149 1.98 -4.01 -3.65
CA ARG A 149 2.81 -5.08 -3.11
C ARG A 149 2.67 -5.14 -1.59
N GLN A 150 2.57 -6.35 -1.04
CA GLN A 150 2.46 -6.57 0.40
C GLN A 150 3.73 -6.13 1.17
N ASP A 151 4.89 -6.15 0.52
CA ASP A 151 6.15 -5.66 1.11
C ASP A 151 6.28 -4.12 1.10
N PHE A 152 5.28 -3.42 0.54
CA PHE A 152 5.23 -1.97 0.38
C PHE A 152 6.42 -1.36 -0.36
N SER A 153 7.15 -2.15 -1.16
CA SER A 153 8.32 -1.68 -1.91
C SER A 153 8.00 -0.68 -3.02
N THR A 154 6.71 -0.46 -3.31
CA THR A 154 6.24 0.61 -4.22
C THR A 154 6.12 1.97 -3.53
N LEU A 155 6.26 2.03 -2.20
CA LEU A 155 6.30 3.28 -1.45
C LEU A 155 7.75 3.75 -1.24
N ASN A 156 7.94 5.07 -1.29
CA ASN A 156 9.19 5.70 -0.87
C ASN A 156 9.13 5.97 0.64
N PHE A 157 9.96 5.28 1.42
CA PHE A 157 9.92 5.38 2.89
C PHE A 157 10.50 6.69 3.45
N ASP A 158 11.24 7.44 2.64
CA ASP A 158 11.80 8.73 3.02
C ASP A 158 10.81 9.89 2.83
N GLU A 159 9.76 9.69 2.04
CA GLU A 159 8.70 10.67 1.80
C GLU A 159 7.71 10.74 2.97
N THR A 160 7.10 11.91 3.14
CA THR A 160 5.89 12.01 3.95
C THR A 160 4.70 11.44 3.18
N VAL A 161 3.67 11.01 3.91
CA VAL A 161 2.42 10.55 3.28
C VAL A 161 1.85 11.60 2.34
N TYR A 162 1.85 12.88 2.76
CA TYR A 162 1.39 13.99 1.92
C TYR A 162 2.11 14.06 0.58
N VAL A 163 3.45 13.99 0.59
CA VAL A 163 4.26 14.01 -0.64
C VAL A 163 3.91 12.81 -1.52
N SER A 164 3.81 11.61 -0.95
CA SER A 164 3.50 10.41 -1.70
C SER A 164 2.11 10.42 -2.35
N LEU A 165 1.10 10.97 -1.65
CA LEU A 165 -0.24 11.19 -2.20
C LEU A 165 -0.25 12.28 -3.27
N THR A 166 0.51 13.35 -3.09
CA THR A 166 0.67 14.41 -4.10
C THR A 166 1.29 13.84 -5.37
N ASN A 167 2.34 13.03 -5.26
CA ASN A 167 2.99 12.38 -6.39
C ASN A 167 2.02 11.49 -7.16
N ALA A 168 1.21 10.67 -6.46
CA ALA A 168 0.19 9.85 -7.11
C ALA A 168 -0.86 10.67 -7.88
N LEU A 169 -1.26 11.84 -7.34
CA LEU A 169 -2.19 12.73 -8.02
C LEU A 169 -1.56 13.36 -9.27
N VAL A 170 -0.29 13.79 -9.19
CA VAL A 170 0.45 14.31 -10.36
C VAL A 170 0.64 13.24 -11.43
N GLU A 171 1.01 12.02 -11.03
CA GLU A 171 1.12 10.85 -11.92
C GLU A 171 -0.20 10.51 -12.62
N SER A 172 -1.35 10.82 -12.00
CA SER A 172 -2.66 10.64 -12.63
C SER A 172 -2.94 11.62 -13.79
N GLY A 173 -2.12 12.68 -13.92
CA GLY A 173 -2.34 13.80 -14.84
C GLY A 173 -3.29 14.88 -14.30
N SER A 174 -3.70 14.78 -13.03
CA SER A 174 -4.57 15.76 -12.39
C SER A 174 -3.77 16.93 -11.80
N GLU A 175 -4.38 18.10 -11.74
CA GLU A 175 -3.81 19.23 -11.01
C GLU A 175 -3.74 18.93 -9.51
N VAL A 176 -2.69 19.44 -8.86
CA VAL A 176 -2.50 19.28 -7.42
C VAL A 176 -3.60 20.05 -6.68
N ASN A 177 -4.50 19.31 -6.03
CA ASN A 177 -5.58 19.85 -5.23
C ASN A 177 -5.49 19.31 -3.80
N GLU A 178 -5.17 20.20 -2.85
CA GLU A 178 -5.02 19.83 -1.44
C GLU A 178 -6.32 19.28 -0.83
N GLY A 179 -7.47 19.79 -1.26
CA GLY A 179 -8.79 19.28 -0.84
C GLY A 179 -8.99 17.83 -1.26
N ASN A 180 -8.63 17.47 -2.49
CA ASN A 180 -8.70 16.09 -2.98
C ASN A 180 -7.81 15.17 -2.14
N ILE A 181 -6.53 15.52 -1.96
CA ILE A 181 -5.57 14.77 -1.14
C ILE A 181 -6.09 14.53 0.28
N ARG A 182 -6.57 15.59 0.94
CA ARG A 182 -7.10 15.50 2.31
C ARG A 182 -8.39 14.68 2.38
N SER A 183 -9.25 14.78 1.36
CA SER A 183 -10.50 14.02 1.30
C SER A 183 -10.25 12.52 1.14
N THR A 184 -9.33 12.13 0.25
CA THR A 184 -8.93 10.73 0.07
C THR A 184 -8.22 10.18 1.32
N ALA A 185 -7.33 10.97 1.92
CA ALA A 185 -6.67 10.60 3.17
C ALA A 185 -7.71 10.34 4.29
N ALA A 186 -8.68 11.24 4.47
CA ALA A 186 -9.72 11.09 5.47
C ALA A 186 -10.63 9.86 5.21
N GLN A 187 -10.95 9.56 3.95
CA GLN A 187 -11.74 8.38 3.57
C GLN A 187 -11.07 7.06 4.00
N LEU A 188 -9.74 7.01 3.94
CA LEU A 188 -8.91 5.86 4.31
C LEU A 188 -8.35 5.95 5.73
N LEU A 189 -8.95 6.79 6.59
CA LEU A 189 -8.56 6.94 8.01
C LEU A 189 -7.12 7.43 8.22
N ILE A 190 -6.52 8.08 7.23
CA ILE A 190 -5.22 8.76 7.35
C ILE A 190 -5.49 10.11 8.03
N THR A 191 -5.09 10.23 9.29
CA THR A 191 -5.31 11.44 10.09
C THR A 191 -4.38 12.58 9.68
N SER A 192 -4.70 13.79 10.13
CA SER A 192 -3.86 14.99 9.91
C SER A 192 -2.44 14.86 10.46
N ASP A 193 -2.24 14.09 11.53
CA ASP A 193 -0.91 13.83 12.08
C ASP A 193 -0.17 12.79 11.22
N LEU A 194 -0.89 11.76 10.77
CA LEU A 194 -0.34 10.69 9.94
C LEU A 194 0.11 11.22 8.57
N ILE A 195 -0.64 12.16 7.99
CA ILE A 195 -0.34 12.69 6.66
C ILE A 195 1.01 13.44 6.60
N GLN A 196 1.48 13.97 7.73
CA GLN A 196 2.76 14.67 7.86
C GLN A 196 3.92 13.74 8.25
N SER A 197 3.61 12.50 8.63
CA SER A 197 4.60 11.52 9.05
C SER A 197 5.34 10.94 7.85
N LYS A 198 6.61 10.55 8.03
CA LYS A 198 7.36 9.77 7.05
C LYS A 198 6.77 8.38 6.91
N ILE A 199 6.70 7.85 5.68
CA ILE A 199 6.15 6.52 5.42
C ILE A 199 6.95 5.43 6.15
N GLY A 200 8.27 5.60 6.30
CA GLY A 200 9.11 4.65 7.02
C GLY A 200 8.71 4.43 8.48
N ASP A 201 8.12 5.44 9.14
CA ASP A 201 7.75 5.43 10.56
C ASP A 201 6.33 4.89 10.82
N LEU A 202 5.61 4.52 9.76
CA LEU A 202 4.25 3.98 9.80
C LEU A 202 4.23 2.48 10.11
N SER A 203 3.16 2.02 10.77
CA SER A 203 2.86 0.60 10.90
C SER A 203 2.53 -0.03 9.54
N GLU A 204 2.59 -1.35 9.43
CA GLU A 204 2.27 -2.04 8.17
C GLU A 204 0.82 -1.80 7.74
N GLY A 205 -0.13 -1.77 8.70
CA GLY A 205 -1.52 -1.43 8.42
C GLY A 205 -1.67 -0.01 7.86
N GLN A 206 -0.95 0.97 8.43
CA GLN A 206 -0.95 2.35 7.93
C GLN A 206 -0.31 2.46 6.55
N LYS A 207 0.77 1.73 6.27
CA LYS A 207 1.36 1.65 4.92
C LYS A 207 0.37 1.08 3.91
N GLY A 208 -0.41 0.07 4.30
CA GLY A 208 -1.51 -0.44 3.50
C GLY A 208 -2.54 0.64 3.13
N LEU A 209 -2.96 1.45 4.11
CA LEU A 209 -3.88 2.58 3.87
C LEU A 209 -3.29 3.61 2.90
N VAL A 210 -2.00 3.94 3.06
CA VAL A 210 -1.29 4.86 2.16
C VAL A 210 -1.21 4.29 0.75
N SER A 211 -0.89 3.02 0.59
CA SER A 211 -0.88 2.35 -0.73
C SER A 211 -2.24 2.42 -1.42
N PHE A 212 -3.34 2.15 -0.70
CA PHE A 212 -4.68 2.30 -1.26
C PHE A 212 -5.03 3.75 -1.60
N ALA A 213 -4.64 4.71 -0.75
CA ALA A 213 -4.88 6.12 -0.99
C ALA A 213 -4.16 6.61 -2.26
N ARG A 214 -2.91 6.15 -2.46
CA ARG A 214 -2.18 6.39 -3.72
C ARG A 214 -2.91 5.81 -4.91
N LEU A 215 -3.41 4.57 -4.84
CA LEU A 215 -4.15 3.96 -5.95
C LEU A 215 -5.44 4.72 -6.28
N VAL A 216 -6.18 5.19 -5.27
CA VAL A 216 -7.39 6.01 -5.46
C VAL A 216 -7.07 7.32 -6.19
N LEU A 217 -5.98 7.99 -5.82
CA LEU A 217 -5.55 9.23 -6.49
C LEU A 217 -4.95 9.00 -7.87
N LEU A 218 -4.21 7.90 -8.06
CA LEU A 218 -3.51 7.56 -9.31
C LEU A 218 -4.48 7.25 -10.46
N LYS A 219 -5.65 6.69 -10.12
CA LYS A 219 -6.66 6.20 -11.09
C LYS A 219 -6.04 5.36 -12.21
N PRO A 220 -5.45 4.18 -11.91
CA PRO A 220 -4.70 3.41 -12.88
C PRO A 220 -5.59 2.80 -13.97
N GLY A 221 -5.03 2.63 -15.17
CA GLY A 221 -5.66 1.84 -16.24
C GLY A 221 -5.43 0.34 -16.09
N LEU A 222 -4.29 -0.05 -15.51
CA LEU A 222 -3.97 -1.43 -15.13
C LEU A 222 -3.66 -1.48 -13.63
N LEU A 223 -4.47 -2.22 -12.87
CA LEU A 223 -4.23 -2.48 -11.45
C LEU A 223 -3.62 -3.87 -11.27
N ILE A 224 -2.43 -3.91 -10.68
CA ILE A 224 -1.67 -5.12 -10.38
C ILE A 224 -1.65 -5.31 -8.86
N LEU A 225 -2.04 -6.50 -8.39
CA LEU A 225 -2.07 -6.88 -6.98
C LEU A 225 -1.22 -8.14 -6.79
N ASP A 226 -0.06 -8.03 -6.14
CA ASP A 226 0.78 -9.18 -5.80
C ASP A 226 0.47 -9.70 -4.38
N GLU A 227 0.32 -11.03 -4.27
CA GLU A 227 -0.04 -11.77 -3.05
C GLU A 227 -1.28 -11.27 -2.24
N PRO A 228 -2.47 -11.08 -2.86
CA PRO A 228 -3.67 -10.69 -2.10
C PRO A 228 -4.26 -11.84 -1.25
N THR A 229 -3.72 -13.07 -1.35
CA THR A 229 -4.39 -14.30 -0.86
C THR A 229 -4.13 -14.69 0.59
N ASN A 230 -3.23 -14.03 1.35
CA ASN A 230 -2.92 -14.47 2.71
C ASN A 230 -3.78 -13.84 3.84
N GLN A 231 -4.71 -12.93 3.51
CA GLN A 231 -5.76 -12.47 4.42
C GLN A 231 -7.10 -12.42 3.70
N SER A 232 -7.76 -13.57 3.58
CA SER A 232 -9.17 -13.62 3.23
C SER A 232 -10.01 -13.00 4.35
N HIS A 233 -10.28 -11.70 4.28
CA HIS A 233 -11.55 -11.05 4.63
C HIS A 233 -11.43 -9.53 4.38
N LYS A 234 -12.37 -8.98 3.59
CA LYS A 234 -12.67 -7.54 3.39
C LYS A 234 -12.04 -6.81 2.18
N LEU A 235 -12.23 -7.32 0.96
CA LEU A 235 -12.51 -6.41 -0.17
C LEU A 235 -13.60 -7.01 -1.05
N PRO A 236 -14.71 -6.29 -1.32
CA PRO A 236 -15.74 -6.74 -2.24
C PRO A 236 -15.24 -6.56 -3.68
N THR A 237 -15.14 -7.64 -4.44
CA THR A 237 -14.95 -7.56 -5.89
C THR A 237 -16.09 -8.30 -6.59
N HIS A 238 -16.79 -7.58 -7.47
CA HIS A 238 -17.86 -8.13 -8.31
C HIS A 238 -17.25 -9.04 -9.39
N THR A 239 -17.93 -10.17 -9.61
CA THR A 239 -17.52 -11.26 -10.50
C THR A 239 -17.58 -10.83 -11.98
N SER A 240 -16.50 -11.01 -12.73
CA SER A 240 -16.49 -11.05 -14.20
C SER A 240 -15.41 -11.97 -14.74
N HIS A 241 -15.54 -12.35 -16.02
CA HIS A 241 -14.83 -13.43 -16.71
C HIS A 241 -13.32 -13.50 -16.39
N ARG A 242 -12.86 -14.70 -16.03
CA ARG A 242 -11.47 -14.99 -15.64
C ARG A 242 -10.71 -15.59 -16.81
N GLN A 243 -9.62 -14.95 -17.22
CA GLN A 243 -8.56 -15.61 -17.98
C GLN A 243 -7.42 -15.95 -17.02
N GLY A 244 -6.81 -17.13 -17.19
CA GLY A 244 -5.78 -17.62 -16.28
C GLY A 244 -4.54 -18.07 -17.02
N ILE A 245 -3.37 -17.71 -16.49
CA ILE A 245 -2.09 -18.35 -16.83
C ILE A 245 -1.92 -19.52 -15.87
N LYS A 246 -1.79 -20.74 -16.40
CA LYS A 246 -1.50 -21.98 -15.66
C LYS A 246 -0.06 -22.43 -15.90
#